data_AF-A0A174IXY9-F1
#
_entry.id   AF-A0A174IXY9-F1
#
_cell.length_a   1.000
_cell.length_b   1.000
_cell.length_c   1.000
_cell.angle_alpha   90.00
_cell.angle_beta   90.00
_cell.angle_gamma   90.00
#
_symmetry.space_group_name_H-M   'P 1'
#
loop_
_entity.id
_entity.type
_entity.pdbx_description
1 polymer ?
#
loop_
_entity_poly.entity_id
_entity_poly.type
_entity_poly.pdbx_seq_one_letter_code
_entity_poly.pdbx_strand_id
1 'polypeptide(L)'
;MMRILFCNIAWMKEYRGNEDGKDTPLNGGSYVDETGDAHEKYNFTPVNMEGREGLYCLGFFETKSHNGKDVNQMRIENIAGCELLKKEESVDDVLVVYCAKHPAHKFTTVVGWYKHATVFRHYQEAVFAPEDIQYYNAIANSSDCVLLPAGIRSRKVQWEVPRKSNGWAYGFGRANVWYASEEDSRLQDYLTRLVKQIDEYDGENWIDKYAE
;
A
#
# COMPACT_ATOMS: atom_id res chain seq x y z
N MET A 1 -19.19 -4.73 -7.46
CA MET A 1 -18.79 -3.62 -6.56
C MET A 1 -17.27 -3.71 -6.44
N MET A 2 -16.57 -2.59 -6.54
CA MET A 2 -15.11 -2.59 -6.49
C MET A 2 -14.62 -2.72 -5.04
N ARG A 3 -13.74 -3.68 -4.78
CA ARG A 3 -13.03 -3.82 -3.50
C ARG A 3 -11.78 -2.96 -3.55
N ILE A 4 -11.71 -1.93 -2.70
CA ILE A 4 -10.55 -1.03 -2.64
C ILE A 4 -10.07 -0.90 -1.19
N LEU A 5 -8.75 -0.83 -1.03
CA LEU A 5 -8.11 -0.67 0.27
C LEU A 5 -6.99 0.36 0.17
N PHE A 6 -6.99 1.35 1.06
CA PHE A 6 -5.92 2.34 1.12
C PHE A 6 -4.99 2.04 2.29
N CYS A 7 -3.69 1.96 1.98
CA CYS A 7 -2.64 1.61 2.92
C CYS A 7 -1.62 2.73 3.01
N ASN A 8 -1.52 3.37 4.16
CA ASN A 8 -0.52 4.39 4.45
C ASN A 8 0.79 3.74 4.87
N ILE A 9 1.87 4.09 4.18
CA ILE A 9 3.23 3.60 4.37
C ILE A 9 4.21 4.78 4.45
N ALA A 10 5.44 4.51 4.86
CA ALA A 10 6.57 5.40 4.74
C ALA A 10 6.80 5.78 3.28
N TRP A 11 7.24 7.01 3.06
CA TRP A 11 7.67 7.47 1.76
C TRP A 11 9.06 6.91 1.46
N MET A 12 9.18 6.26 0.30
CA MET A 12 10.43 5.86 -0.34
C MET A 12 10.30 6.15 -1.85
N LYS A 13 11.39 6.27 -2.59
CA LYS A 13 11.39 6.52 -4.03
C LYS A 13 11.19 5.23 -4.81
N GLU A 14 11.90 4.17 -4.44
CA GLU A 14 12.03 2.94 -5.21
C GLU A 14 11.36 1.76 -4.53
N TYR A 15 11.32 1.73 -3.20
CA TYR A 15 10.80 0.58 -2.44
C TYR A 15 11.45 -0.74 -2.89
N ARG A 16 12.78 -0.70 -3.01
CA ARG A 16 13.64 -1.83 -3.38
C ARG A 16 14.69 -2.18 -2.33
N GLY A 17 14.40 -1.90 -1.07
CA GLY A 17 15.37 -1.88 0.01
C GLY A 17 15.92 -0.49 0.26
N ASN A 18 16.67 -0.38 1.34
CA ASN A 18 17.30 0.86 1.84
C ASN A 18 18.71 0.61 2.38
N GLU A 19 19.25 -0.59 2.20
CA GLU A 19 20.51 -1.06 2.75
C GLU A 19 21.72 -0.29 2.20
N ASP A 20 21.59 0.26 0.98
CA ASP A 20 22.61 1.12 0.36
C ASP A 20 22.54 2.59 0.81
N GLY A 21 21.54 2.93 1.63
CA GLY A 21 21.31 4.28 2.17
C GLY A 21 20.76 5.30 1.18
N LYS A 22 20.44 4.93 -0.07
CA LYS A 22 19.97 5.88 -1.10
C LYS A 22 18.47 6.14 -1.06
N ASP A 23 17.70 5.21 -0.50
CA ASP A 23 16.25 5.31 -0.42
C ASP A 23 15.72 5.21 1.02
N THR A 24 16.19 6.10 1.90
CA THR A 24 15.77 6.10 3.31
C THR A 24 14.26 6.35 3.45
N PRO A 25 13.54 5.52 4.22
CA PRO A 25 12.12 5.72 4.51
C PRO A 25 11.88 7.02 5.28
N LEU A 26 10.81 7.74 4.93
CA LEU A 26 10.41 9.01 5.54
C LEU A 26 8.94 8.98 5.97
N ASN A 27 8.61 9.63 7.08
CA ASN A 27 7.23 9.76 7.58
C ASN A 27 6.52 8.42 7.88
N GLY A 28 7.25 7.35 8.23
CA GLY A 28 6.68 6.03 8.58
C GLY A 28 6.38 5.81 10.07
N GLY A 29 6.48 6.85 10.89
CA GLY A 29 6.25 6.76 12.34
C GLY A 29 7.53 6.44 13.12
N SER A 30 7.37 6.14 14.42
CA SER A 30 8.49 6.04 15.36
C SER A 30 9.50 4.96 14.99
N TYR A 31 9.06 3.83 14.42
CA TYR A 31 9.99 2.76 14.01
C TYR A 31 10.98 3.24 12.94
N VAL A 32 10.49 3.96 11.93
CA VAL A 32 11.33 4.58 10.91
C VAL A 32 12.23 5.65 11.53
N ASP A 33 11.69 6.47 12.43
CA ASP A 33 12.46 7.54 13.09
C ASP A 33 13.59 6.99 13.99
N GLU A 34 13.39 5.81 14.59
CA GLU A 34 14.33 5.15 15.51
C GLU A 34 15.35 4.27 14.79
N THR A 35 14.94 3.52 13.76
CA THR A 35 15.78 2.51 13.11
C THR A 35 16.33 2.95 11.76
N GLY A 36 15.68 3.92 11.10
CA GLY A 36 15.94 4.26 9.70
C GLY A 36 15.46 3.18 8.71
N ASP A 37 14.72 2.17 9.18
CA ASP A 37 14.24 1.04 8.40
C ASP A 37 12.71 1.00 8.32
N ALA A 38 12.19 0.30 7.31
CA ALA A 38 10.76 0.17 7.05
C ALA A 38 10.43 -1.24 6.57
N HIS A 39 9.34 -1.82 7.07
CA HIS A 39 8.90 -3.16 6.65
C HIS A 39 8.37 -3.18 5.21
N GLU A 40 7.83 -2.05 4.75
CA GLU A 40 7.33 -1.81 3.39
C GLU A 40 8.44 -1.58 2.34
N LYS A 41 9.72 -1.60 2.74
CA LYS A 41 10.85 -1.22 1.87
C LYS A 41 10.99 -2.06 0.62
N TYR A 42 10.35 -3.22 0.56
CA TYR A 42 10.39 -4.15 -0.58
C TYR A 42 9.03 -4.31 -1.27
N ASN A 43 8.04 -3.44 -0.99
CA ASN A 43 6.71 -3.55 -1.58
C ASN A 43 6.75 -3.65 -3.11
N PHE A 44 7.60 -2.85 -3.76
CA PHE A 44 7.68 -2.80 -5.22
C PHE A 44 8.91 -3.51 -5.78
N THR A 45 9.42 -4.54 -5.08
CA THR A 45 10.42 -5.48 -5.59
C THR A 45 9.74 -6.79 -5.99
N PRO A 46 9.54 -7.06 -7.29
CA PRO A 46 8.99 -8.33 -7.74
C PRO A 46 9.95 -9.49 -7.40
N VAL A 47 9.38 -10.57 -6.88
CA VAL A 47 10.12 -11.79 -6.55
C VAL A 47 9.48 -13.01 -7.21
N ASN A 48 10.27 -14.05 -7.42
CA ASN A 48 9.75 -15.36 -7.80
C ASN A 48 9.24 -16.07 -6.54
N MET A 49 8.03 -16.62 -6.59
CA MET A 49 7.40 -17.32 -5.48
C MET A 49 7.35 -18.81 -5.79
N GLU A 50 7.82 -19.64 -4.86
CA GLU A 50 7.77 -21.09 -5.03
C GLU A 50 6.33 -21.56 -5.33
N GLY A 51 6.18 -22.37 -6.37
CA GLY A 51 4.87 -22.89 -6.79
C GLY A 51 3.98 -21.90 -7.53
N ARG A 52 4.48 -20.71 -7.91
CA ARG A 52 3.74 -19.74 -8.74
C ARG A 52 4.51 -19.39 -10.00
N GLU A 53 3.78 -19.21 -11.10
CA GLU A 53 4.34 -18.71 -12.34
C GLU A 53 4.34 -17.17 -12.35
N GLY A 54 5.44 -16.58 -12.83
CA GLY A 54 5.62 -15.14 -12.90
C GLY A 54 6.28 -14.52 -11.65
N LEU A 55 6.43 -13.20 -11.69
CA LEU A 55 6.95 -12.43 -10.56
C LEU A 55 5.79 -11.79 -9.79
N TYR A 56 5.92 -11.71 -8.47
CA TYR A 56 4.91 -11.18 -7.57
C TYR A 56 5.47 -10.05 -6.72
N CYS A 57 4.67 -9.02 -6.48
CA CYS A 57 4.98 -8.01 -5.47
C CYS A 57 4.40 -8.45 -4.12
N LEU A 58 5.24 -8.42 -3.09
CA LEU A 58 4.87 -8.77 -1.71
C LEU A 58 4.68 -7.48 -0.92
N GLY A 59 3.44 -7.02 -0.85
CA GLY A 59 3.09 -5.75 -0.23
C GLY A 59 2.86 -5.88 1.27
N PHE A 60 3.56 -5.03 2.02
CA PHE A 60 3.37 -4.84 3.45
C PHE A 60 2.70 -3.50 3.75
N PHE A 61 1.78 -3.52 4.71
CA PHE A 61 1.31 -2.33 5.39
C PHE A 61 1.00 -2.67 6.85
N GLU A 62 1.36 -1.76 7.74
CA GLU A 62 1.20 -1.99 9.17
C GLU A 62 -0.29 -1.89 9.58
N THR A 63 -0.81 -2.95 10.19
CA THR A 63 -2.06 -2.89 10.96
C THR A 63 -1.77 -2.34 12.36
N LYS A 64 -2.76 -1.69 13.00
CA LYS A 64 -2.57 -1.19 14.37
C LYS A 64 -2.07 -2.30 15.28
N SER A 65 -1.16 -2.00 16.21
CA SER A 65 -0.85 -2.91 17.32
C SER A 65 -1.63 -2.55 18.58
N HIS A 66 -1.85 -3.53 19.45
CA HIS A 66 -2.23 -3.32 20.84
C HIS A 66 -0.97 -3.41 21.71
N ASN A 67 -0.68 -2.36 22.48
CA ASN A 67 0.45 -2.29 23.43
C ASN A 67 1.85 -2.53 22.82
N GLY A 68 2.01 -2.36 21.49
CA GLY A 68 3.28 -2.54 20.80
C GLY A 68 3.78 -3.98 20.69
N LYS A 69 2.97 -4.97 21.07
CA LYS A 69 3.36 -6.40 21.05
C LYS A 69 2.42 -7.27 20.22
N ASP A 70 1.12 -7.02 20.31
CA ASP A 70 0.12 -7.79 19.57
C ASP A 70 -0.30 -7.02 18.32
N VAL A 71 0.15 -7.48 17.16
CA VAL A 71 -0.26 -6.92 15.87
C VAL A 71 -1.73 -7.30 15.64
N ASN A 72 -2.60 -6.31 15.40
CA ASN A 72 -3.99 -6.61 15.12
C ASN A 72 -4.12 -7.30 13.77
N GLN A 73 -4.99 -8.29 13.69
CA GLN A 73 -5.40 -8.83 12.40
C GLN A 73 -6.06 -7.76 11.53
N MET A 74 -5.84 -7.86 10.22
CA MET A 74 -6.54 -7.08 9.23
C MET A 74 -8.04 -7.45 9.24
N ARG A 75 -8.91 -6.45 9.16
CA ARG A 75 -10.36 -6.64 9.16
C ARG A 75 -10.86 -6.68 7.73
N ILE A 76 -10.53 -7.74 6.99
CA ILE A 76 -10.91 -7.88 5.57
C ILE A 76 -12.42 -7.77 5.35
N GLU A 77 -13.23 -8.10 6.38
CA GLU A 77 -14.68 -7.94 6.38
C GLU A 77 -15.17 -6.49 6.27
N ASN A 78 -14.29 -5.51 6.51
CA ASN A 78 -14.61 -4.08 6.38
C ASN A 78 -14.35 -3.54 4.96
N ILE A 79 -13.75 -4.34 4.07
CA ILE A 79 -13.65 -3.98 2.65
C ILE A 79 -15.05 -4.08 2.04
N ALA A 80 -15.45 -3.07 1.26
CA ALA A 80 -16.79 -3.01 0.67
C ALA A 80 -17.08 -4.27 -0.16
N GLY A 81 -18.21 -4.95 0.13
CA GLY A 81 -18.60 -6.20 -0.53
C GLY A 81 -17.96 -7.46 0.06
N CYS A 82 -17.32 -7.36 1.24
CA CYS A 82 -16.66 -8.45 1.95
C CYS A 82 -17.28 -8.72 3.33
N GLU A 83 -18.48 -8.19 3.63
CA GLU A 83 -19.08 -8.18 4.97
C GLU A 83 -19.32 -9.59 5.55
N LEU A 84 -19.41 -10.59 4.68
CA LEU A 84 -19.61 -12.00 5.03
C LEU A 84 -18.29 -12.75 5.31
N LEU A 85 -17.13 -12.17 5.02
CA LEU A 85 -15.81 -12.82 5.11
C LEU A 85 -15.16 -12.74 6.50
N LYS A 86 -15.98 -12.67 7.57
CA LYS A 86 -15.50 -12.52 8.96
C LYS A 86 -14.65 -13.67 9.47
N LYS A 87 -14.76 -14.85 8.85
CA LYS A 87 -14.03 -16.08 9.20
C LYS A 87 -13.01 -16.48 8.14
N GLU A 88 -12.91 -15.73 7.04
CA GLU A 88 -11.94 -16.02 5.99
C GLU A 88 -10.59 -15.42 6.34
N GLU A 89 -9.54 -16.07 5.85
CA GLU A 89 -8.14 -15.68 6.08
C GLU A 89 -7.62 -14.71 5.02
N SER A 90 -8.29 -14.60 3.89
CA SER A 90 -7.93 -13.69 2.81
C SER A 90 -9.14 -13.29 1.97
N VAL A 91 -8.93 -12.28 1.12
CA VAL A 91 -9.87 -11.90 0.07
C VAL A 91 -9.11 -11.57 -1.20
N ASP A 92 -9.59 -12.10 -2.32
CA ASP A 92 -9.04 -11.87 -3.64
C ASP A 92 -9.70 -10.68 -4.34
N ASP A 93 -9.08 -10.25 -5.43
CA ASP A 93 -9.57 -9.20 -6.32
C ASP A 93 -9.81 -7.86 -5.60
N VAL A 94 -8.80 -7.42 -4.85
CA VAL A 94 -8.78 -6.12 -4.18
C VAL A 94 -7.82 -5.17 -4.91
N LEU A 95 -8.27 -3.95 -5.16
CA LEU A 95 -7.39 -2.84 -5.52
C LEU A 95 -6.73 -2.29 -4.24
N VAL A 96 -5.46 -2.61 -4.04
CA VAL A 96 -4.69 -2.09 -2.89
C VAL A 96 -3.93 -0.85 -3.33
N VAL A 97 -4.21 0.28 -2.71
CA VAL A 97 -3.61 1.59 -3.03
C VAL A 97 -2.64 1.99 -1.92
N TYR A 98 -1.35 1.98 -2.23
CA TYR A 98 -0.30 2.43 -1.33
C TYR A 98 -0.18 3.95 -1.37
N CYS A 99 -0.15 4.54 -0.19
CA CYS A 99 -0.19 5.98 0.02
C CYS A 99 0.93 6.40 0.97
N ALA A 100 1.55 7.55 0.74
CA ALA A 100 2.53 8.08 1.67
C ALA A 100 2.44 9.60 1.79
N LYS A 101 2.87 10.13 2.94
CA LYS A 101 3.02 11.58 3.11
C LYS A 101 4.24 12.05 2.31
N HIS A 102 4.00 12.95 1.36
CA HIS A 102 5.07 13.45 0.50
C HIS A 102 6.12 14.22 1.34
N PRO A 103 7.44 14.01 1.14
CA PRO A 103 8.46 14.63 1.99
C PRO A 103 8.59 16.14 1.75
N ALA A 104 8.49 16.56 0.49
CA ALA A 104 8.59 17.98 0.11
C ALA A 104 7.23 18.72 0.08
N HIS A 105 6.10 18.01 0.21
CA HIS A 105 4.77 18.59 0.05
C HIS A 105 3.85 18.18 1.19
N LYS A 106 2.99 19.10 1.66
CA LYS A 106 2.18 18.88 2.88
C LYS A 106 0.89 18.08 2.62
N PHE A 107 0.91 17.09 1.72
CA PHE A 107 -0.23 16.21 1.44
C PHE A 107 0.18 14.74 1.35
N THR A 108 -0.80 13.85 1.52
CA THR A 108 -0.62 12.41 1.30
C THR A 108 -0.97 12.10 -0.14
N THR A 109 -0.16 11.31 -0.81
CA THR A 109 -0.32 10.96 -2.22
C THR A 109 -0.34 9.46 -2.41
N VAL A 110 -0.98 9.01 -3.49
CA VAL A 110 -0.77 7.67 -4.02
C VAL A 110 0.70 7.52 -4.43
N VAL A 111 1.30 6.43 -3.99
CA VAL A 111 2.66 5.99 -4.33
C VAL A 111 2.61 4.99 -5.46
N GLY A 112 1.66 4.07 -5.40
CA GLY A 112 1.49 2.97 -6.33
C GLY A 112 0.30 2.11 -5.90
N TRP A 113 0.04 1.05 -6.65
CA TRP A 113 -1.10 0.18 -6.39
C TRP A 113 -0.84 -1.23 -6.89
N TYR A 114 -1.59 -2.18 -6.33
CA TYR A 114 -1.72 -3.54 -6.83
C TYR A 114 -3.17 -3.75 -7.28
N LYS A 115 -3.37 -4.11 -8.54
CA LYS A 115 -4.65 -4.62 -9.03
C LYS A 115 -4.74 -6.12 -8.74
N HIS A 116 -5.97 -6.62 -8.66
CA HIS A 116 -6.27 -8.04 -8.49
C HIS A 116 -5.53 -8.70 -7.31
N ALA A 117 -5.25 -7.93 -6.25
CA ALA A 117 -4.44 -8.42 -5.14
C ALA A 117 -5.25 -9.35 -4.24
N THR A 118 -4.56 -10.35 -3.68
CA THR A 118 -5.03 -11.08 -2.49
C THR A 118 -4.57 -10.32 -1.25
N VAL A 119 -5.51 -9.97 -0.37
CA VAL A 119 -5.23 -9.34 0.93
C VAL A 119 -5.46 -10.35 2.04
N PHE A 120 -4.51 -10.48 2.95
CA PHE A 120 -4.54 -11.44 4.05
C PHE A 120 -4.97 -10.82 5.37
N ARG A 121 -5.67 -11.60 6.19
CA ARG A 121 -6.06 -11.27 7.57
C ARG A 121 -4.83 -11.18 8.48
N HIS A 122 -3.91 -12.12 8.34
CA HIS A 122 -2.66 -12.18 9.10
C HIS A 122 -1.47 -11.95 8.19
N TYR A 123 -0.38 -11.44 8.76
CA TYR A 123 0.88 -11.31 8.03
C TYR A 123 1.34 -12.69 7.57
N GLN A 124 1.78 -12.73 6.33
CA GLN A 124 2.41 -13.87 5.69
C GLN A 124 3.93 -13.66 5.71
N GLU A 125 4.67 -14.75 5.62
CA GLU A 125 6.14 -14.76 5.59
C GLU A 125 6.61 -15.30 4.24
N ALA A 126 7.58 -14.62 3.64
CA ALA A 126 8.38 -15.13 2.53
C ALA A 126 9.82 -15.27 3.01
N VAL A 127 10.35 -16.49 2.97
CA VAL A 127 11.71 -16.81 3.39
C VAL A 127 12.58 -16.99 2.14
N PHE A 128 13.48 -16.05 1.88
CA PHE A 128 14.41 -16.13 0.74
C PHE A 128 15.74 -16.77 1.14
N ALA A 129 16.15 -16.56 2.40
CA ALA A 129 17.30 -17.19 3.05
C ALA A 129 17.10 -17.19 4.59
N PRO A 130 17.91 -17.93 5.38
CA PRO A 130 17.72 -18.05 6.83
C PRO A 130 17.59 -16.74 7.62
N GLU A 131 18.17 -15.64 7.12
CA GLU A 131 18.10 -14.30 7.72
C GLU A 131 17.39 -13.27 6.82
N ASP A 132 16.87 -13.72 5.67
CA ASP A 132 16.17 -12.87 4.69
C ASP A 132 14.69 -13.28 4.66
N ILE A 133 13.94 -12.70 5.59
CA ILE A 133 12.51 -12.94 5.79
C ILE A 133 11.77 -11.64 5.53
N GLN A 134 10.85 -11.67 4.55
CA GLN A 134 9.96 -10.57 4.25
C GLN A 134 8.54 -10.89 4.74
N TYR A 135 7.98 -10.00 5.55
CA TYR A 135 6.56 -10.05 5.91
C TYR A 135 5.72 -9.31 4.88
N TYR A 136 4.54 -9.84 4.56
CA TYR A 136 3.59 -9.19 3.66
C TYR A 136 2.14 -9.51 4.04
N ASN A 137 1.21 -8.69 3.60
CA ASN A 137 -0.23 -8.89 3.83
C ASN A 137 -1.09 -8.51 2.62
N ALA A 138 -0.46 -8.19 1.49
CA ALA A 138 -1.05 -8.18 0.18
C ALA A 138 -0.07 -8.80 -0.84
N ILE A 139 -0.58 -9.53 -1.82
CA ILE A 139 0.21 -10.10 -2.92
C ILE A 139 -0.53 -9.90 -4.24
N ALA A 140 0.20 -9.56 -5.29
CA ALA A 140 -0.33 -9.49 -6.65
C ALA A 140 0.76 -9.85 -7.66
N ASN A 141 0.34 -10.24 -8.87
CA ASN A 141 1.26 -10.40 -9.98
C ASN A 141 1.90 -9.04 -10.28
N SER A 142 3.22 -9.00 -10.50
CA SER A 142 3.94 -7.78 -10.84
C SER A 142 3.38 -7.03 -12.05
N SER A 143 2.75 -7.74 -13.01
CA SER A 143 2.08 -7.12 -14.16
C SER A 143 0.84 -6.29 -13.78
N ASP A 144 0.27 -6.56 -12.60
CA ASP A 144 -0.88 -5.84 -12.04
C ASP A 144 -0.47 -4.74 -11.06
N CYS A 145 0.84 -4.57 -10.84
CA CYS A 145 1.39 -3.61 -9.91
C CYS A 145 1.96 -2.39 -10.64
N VAL A 146 1.80 -1.22 -10.05
CA VAL A 146 2.45 0.02 -10.53
C VAL A 146 3.08 0.76 -9.37
N LEU A 147 4.36 1.12 -9.53
CA LEU A 147 5.02 2.14 -8.73
C LEU A 147 5.08 3.43 -9.55
N LEU A 148 4.37 4.48 -9.10
CA LEU A 148 4.41 5.76 -9.79
C LEU A 148 5.81 6.39 -9.68
N PRO A 149 6.32 7.09 -10.70
CA PRO A 149 7.52 7.90 -10.55
C PRO A 149 7.38 8.99 -9.48
N ALA A 150 8.46 9.29 -8.74
CA ALA A 150 8.41 10.29 -7.67
C ALA A 150 7.86 11.66 -8.12
N GLY A 151 8.21 12.11 -9.33
CA GLY A 151 7.67 13.36 -9.89
C GLY A 151 6.18 13.29 -10.25
N ILE A 152 5.65 12.11 -10.57
CA ILE A 152 4.21 11.91 -10.80
C ILE A 152 3.46 11.98 -9.47
N ARG A 153 4.01 11.41 -8.39
CA ARG A 153 3.45 11.47 -7.03
C ARG A 153 3.33 12.90 -6.49
N SER A 154 4.08 13.87 -7.02
CA SER A 154 3.96 15.28 -6.63
C SER A 154 2.71 15.98 -7.21
N ARG A 155 2.00 15.36 -8.17
CA ARG A 155 0.83 15.95 -8.84
C ARG A 155 -0.42 15.86 -7.96
N LYS A 156 -0.59 16.82 -7.06
CA LYS A 156 -1.68 16.91 -6.08
C LYS A 156 -3.08 16.65 -6.66
N VAL A 157 -3.44 17.31 -7.76
CA VAL A 157 -4.78 17.18 -8.37
C VAL A 157 -5.08 15.74 -8.81
N GLN A 158 -4.04 15.00 -9.23
CA GLN A 158 -4.20 13.62 -9.67
C GLN A 158 -4.23 12.69 -8.47
N TRP A 159 -3.20 12.76 -7.62
CA TRP A 159 -2.88 11.67 -6.70
C TRP A 159 -3.06 11.99 -5.21
N GLU A 160 -3.60 13.16 -4.84
CA GLU A 160 -3.87 13.46 -3.43
C GLU A 160 -4.87 12.48 -2.83
N VAL A 161 -4.51 11.96 -1.65
CA VAL A 161 -5.34 11.06 -0.85
C VAL A 161 -5.90 11.83 0.36
N PRO A 162 -7.23 11.87 0.52
CA PRO A 162 -7.90 12.58 1.61
C PRO A 162 -7.46 12.11 3.00
N ARG A 163 -7.40 13.07 3.93
CA ARG A 163 -7.21 12.82 5.36
C ARG A 163 -8.19 13.63 6.19
N LYS A 164 -8.81 12.99 7.19
CA LYS A 164 -9.75 13.65 8.11
C LYS A 164 -9.07 14.78 8.91
N SER A 165 -7.80 14.61 9.26
CA SER A 165 -7.00 15.65 9.93
C SER A 165 -6.86 16.95 9.12
N ASN A 166 -7.09 16.90 7.81
CA ASN A 166 -6.98 18.03 6.90
C ASN A 166 -8.36 18.60 6.53
N GLY A 167 -9.40 18.30 7.31
CA GLY A 167 -10.76 18.83 7.12
C GLY A 167 -11.65 18.05 6.14
N TRP A 168 -11.18 16.91 5.62
CA TRP A 168 -12.02 16.03 4.80
C TRP A 168 -13.02 15.26 5.66
N ALA A 169 -14.23 15.04 5.14
CA ALA A 169 -15.24 14.21 5.80
C ALA A 169 -14.93 12.70 5.72
N TYR A 170 -14.15 12.31 4.72
CA TYR A 170 -13.67 10.96 4.45
C TYR A 170 -12.14 10.95 4.32
N GLY A 171 -11.54 9.77 4.21
CA GLY A 171 -10.09 9.63 4.09
C GLY A 171 -9.44 9.01 5.32
N PHE A 172 -8.11 8.91 5.29
CA PHE A 172 -7.37 8.36 6.41
C PHE A 172 -7.66 9.11 7.71
N GLY A 173 -7.96 8.32 8.75
CA GLY A 173 -7.97 8.78 10.14
C GLY A 173 -6.60 8.60 10.78
N ARG A 174 -6.60 8.12 12.03
CA ARG A 174 -5.37 7.78 12.78
C ARG A 174 -4.78 6.41 12.43
N ALA A 175 -5.49 5.58 11.67
CA ALA A 175 -5.03 4.26 11.27
C ALA A 175 -4.22 4.35 9.97
N ASN A 176 -3.28 3.41 9.78
CA ASN A 176 -2.58 3.23 8.52
C ASN A 176 -3.45 2.59 7.43
N VAL A 177 -4.63 2.08 7.79
CA VAL A 177 -5.56 1.45 6.84
C VAL A 177 -6.85 2.27 6.77
N TRP A 178 -7.31 2.53 5.54
CA TRP A 178 -8.59 3.16 5.26
C TRP A 178 -9.39 2.33 4.25
N TYR A 179 -10.60 1.92 4.67
CA TYR A 179 -11.50 1.05 3.90
C TYR A 179 -12.39 1.79 2.90
N ALA A 180 -12.39 3.14 2.92
CA ALA A 180 -13.22 3.97 2.07
C ALA A 180 -14.71 3.58 2.08
N SER A 181 -15.25 3.28 3.26
CA SER A 181 -16.63 2.82 3.47
C SER A 181 -17.56 3.90 4.04
N GLU A 182 -17.10 5.15 4.15
CA GLU A 182 -17.94 6.24 4.64
C GLU A 182 -19.12 6.53 3.69
N GLU A 183 -20.31 6.76 4.27
CA GLU A 183 -21.50 7.20 3.54
C GLU A 183 -21.40 8.70 3.19
N ASP A 184 -20.59 9.02 2.18
CA ASP A 184 -20.41 10.39 1.67
C ASP A 184 -20.39 10.38 0.13
N SER A 185 -21.24 11.18 -0.52
CA SER A 185 -21.29 11.24 -1.98
C SER A 185 -19.98 11.72 -2.60
N ARG A 186 -19.25 12.61 -1.91
CA ARG A 186 -17.94 13.13 -2.38
C ARG A 186 -16.87 12.03 -2.34
N LEU A 187 -17.00 11.05 -1.44
CA LEU A 187 -16.15 9.87 -1.46
C LEU A 187 -16.39 9.06 -2.73
N GLN A 188 -17.64 8.85 -3.12
CA GLN A 188 -17.96 8.11 -4.35
C GLN A 188 -17.40 8.79 -5.61
N ASP A 189 -17.49 10.13 -5.68
CA ASP A 189 -16.87 10.90 -6.77
C ASP A 189 -15.34 10.75 -6.78
N TYR A 190 -14.71 10.82 -5.60
CA TYR A 190 -13.28 10.62 -5.44
C TYR A 190 -12.83 9.22 -5.88
N LEU A 191 -13.53 8.16 -5.42
CA LEU A 191 -13.22 6.79 -5.80
C LEU A 191 -13.39 6.57 -7.30
N THR A 192 -14.50 7.03 -7.88
CA THR A 192 -14.75 6.93 -9.32
C THR A 192 -13.63 7.58 -10.13
N ARG A 193 -13.21 8.79 -9.73
CA ARG A 193 -12.09 9.49 -10.37
C ARG A 193 -10.76 8.75 -10.22
N LEU A 194 -10.42 8.31 -9.00
CA LEU A 194 -9.15 7.66 -8.73
C LEU A 194 -9.03 6.33 -9.48
N VAL A 195 -10.09 5.53 -9.49
CA VAL A 195 -10.12 4.24 -10.18
C VAL A 195 -9.96 4.43 -11.66
N LYS A 196 -10.68 5.39 -12.24
CA LYS A 196 -10.50 5.77 -13.63
C LYS A 196 -9.04 6.16 -13.92
N GLN A 197 -8.42 6.96 -13.07
CA GLN A 197 -7.00 7.35 -13.22
C GLN A 197 -6.04 6.16 -13.14
N ILE A 198 -6.32 5.17 -12.28
CA ILE A 198 -5.55 3.93 -12.13
C ILE A 198 -5.77 2.99 -13.33
N ASP A 199 -6.97 2.93 -13.87
CA ASP A 199 -7.32 2.08 -15.01
C ASP A 199 -6.81 2.62 -16.35
N GLU A 200 -6.78 3.94 -16.49
CA GLU A 200 -6.28 4.63 -17.68
C GLU A 200 -4.78 4.98 -17.56
N TYR A 201 -4.09 4.56 -16.50
CA TYR A 201 -2.66 4.86 -16.34
C TYR A 201 -1.82 4.11 -17.38
N ASP A 202 -1.20 4.87 -18.28
CA ASP A 202 -0.29 4.41 -19.34
C ASP A 202 1.13 4.98 -19.20
N GLY A 203 1.40 5.63 -18.06
CA GLY A 203 2.68 6.25 -17.75
C GLY A 203 3.75 5.24 -17.34
N GLU A 204 4.92 5.75 -16.96
CA GLU A 204 6.03 4.90 -16.53
C GLU A 204 5.69 4.08 -15.29
N ASN A 205 6.14 2.82 -15.26
CA ASN A 205 6.13 1.97 -14.08
C ASN A 205 7.55 1.82 -13.54
N TRP A 206 7.82 2.32 -12.34
CA TRP A 206 9.15 2.19 -11.72
C TRP A 206 9.41 0.79 -11.15
N ILE A 207 8.46 -0.14 -11.22
CA ILE A 207 8.71 -1.57 -10.96
C ILE A 207 9.64 -2.18 -12.02
N ASP A 208 9.63 -1.66 -13.24
CA ASP A 208 10.42 -2.22 -14.35
C ASP A 208 11.75 -1.48 -14.56
N LYS A 209 11.98 -0.37 -13.84
CA LYS A 209 13.17 0.47 -13.99
C LYS A 209 14.06 0.36 -12.75
N TYR A 210 15.30 -0.06 -12.97
CA TYR A 210 16.39 0.21 -12.03
C TYR A 210 16.79 1.68 -12.20
N ALA A 211 16.99 2.41 -11.10
CA ALA A 211 17.57 3.75 -11.19
C ALA A 211 18.98 3.65 -11.79
N GLU A 212 19.26 4.45 -12.82
CA GLU A 212 20.61 4.65 -13.37
C GLU A 212 21.49 5.44 -12.38
#